data_AF-A0A2E7UW70-F1
#
_entry.id   AF-A0A2E7UW70-F1
#
_cell.length_a   1.000
_cell.length_b   1.000
_cell.length_c   1.000
_cell.angle_alpha   90.00
_cell.angle_beta   90.00
_cell.angle_gamma   90.00
#
_symmetry.space_group_name_H-M   'P 1'
#
loop_
_entity.id
_entity.type
_entity.pdbx_description
1 polymer ?
#
loop_
_entity_poly.entity_id
_entity_poly.type
_entity_poly.pdbx_seq_one_letter_code
_entity_poly.pdbx_strand_id
1 'polypeptide(L)'
;MSTKSCPSCMADVPVEAFRCKHCFSDFNTAPKERNGPLVLLGFLAAMLAVGGGTMAWIHETRSQETSLVDDETKSIIFTRKSASGVETERVPFDSVKQLEYVIGGSNAMFELVAVTSDDRRYSIKYSEKQIKGDAVVISRLMKKDLVEVQLLKTFAD
;
A
#
# COMPACT_ATOMS: atom_id res chain seq x y z
N MET A 1 -11.82 -15.10 -71.86
CA MET A 1 -12.24 -14.26 -70.72
C MET A 1 -11.16 -14.42 -69.65
N SER A 2 -10.56 -13.33 -69.17
CA SER A 2 -9.52 -13.41 -68.14
C SER A 2 -10.14 -13.75 -66.79
N THR A 3 -9.63 -14.78 -66.12
CA THR A 3 -10.04 -15.23 -64.78
C THR A 3 -8.90 -15.06 -63.78
N LYS A 4 -9.25 -14.96 -62.50
CA LYS A 4 -8.34 -14.99 -61.34
C LYS A 4 -8.85 -16.04 -60.34
N SER A 5 -7.97 -16.68 -59.60
CA SER A 5 -8.37 -17.66 -58.58
C SER A 5 -8.62 -16.98 -57.23
N CYS A 6 -9.68 -17.38 -56.53
CA CYS A 6 -10.04 -16.85 -55.22
C CYS A 6 -9.05 -17.32 -54.13
N PRO A 7 -8.41 -16.43 -53.34
CA PRO A 7 -7.45 -16.83 -52.31
C PRO A 7 -8.05 -17.59 -51.13
N SER A 8 -9.38 -17.55 -50.93
CA SER A 8 -10.05 -18.23 -49.82
C SER A 8 -10.54 -19.64 -50.16
N CYS A 9 -10.93 -19.91 -51.42
CA CYS A 9 -11.51 -21.21 -51.81
C CYS A 9 -10.98 -21.77 -53.15
N MET A 10 -9.98 -21.11 -53.75
CA MET A 10 -9.33 -21.52 -55.01
C MET A 10 -10.25 -21.65 -56.24
N ALA A 11 -11.50 -21.21 -56.16
CA ALA A 11 -12.40 -21.18 -57.31
C ALA A 11 -12.00 -20.09 -58.31
N ASP A 12 -12.13 -20.39 -59.61
CA ASP A 12 -11.89 -19.42 -60.67
C ASP A 12 -13.05 -18.43 -60.80
N VAL A 13 -12.71 -17.14 -60.71
CA VAL A 13 -13.66 -16.03 -60.77
C VAL A 13 -13.22 -15.01 -61.84
N PRO A 14 -14.14 -14.26 -62.46
CA PRO A 14 -13.76 -13.22 -63.42
C PRO A 14 -12.88 -12.16 -62.76
N VAL A 15 -11.92 -11.61 -63.52
CA VAL A 15 -10.93 -10.64 -62.99
C VAL A 15 -11.63 -9.40 -62.39
N GLU A 16 -12.74 -8.98 -62.98
CA GLU A 16 -13.56 -7.83 -62.56
C GLU A 16 -14.43 -8.10 -61.32
N ALA A 17 -14.53 -9.35 -60.84
CA ALA A 17 -15.34 -9.65 -59.66
C ALA A 17 -14.75 -9.02 -58.40
N PHE A 18 -15.58 -8.29 -57.66
CA PHE A 18 -15.26 -7.73 -56.34
C PHE A 18 -15.48 -8.73 -55.19
N ARG A 19 -16.32 -9.74 -55.40
CA ARG A 19 -16.64 -10.78 -54.39
C ARG A 19 -16.69 -12.16 -55.02
N CYS A 20 -16.19 -13.18 -54.32
CA CYS A 20 -16.33 -14.57 -54.76
C CYS A 20 -17.79 -15.05 -54.61
N LYS A 21 -18.35 -15.70 -55.64
CA LYS A 21 -19.70 -16.29 -55.57
C LYS A 21 -19.75 -17.55 -54.69
N HIS A 22 -18.63 -18.26 -54.55
CA HIS A 22 -18.58 -19.55 -53.85
C HIS A 22 -18.38 -19.41 -52.34
N CYS A 23 -17.49 -18.52 -51.91
CA CYS A 23 -17.17 -18.32 -50.49
C CYS A 23 -17.54 -16.94 -49.95
N PHE A 24 -18.12 -16.07 -50.78
CA PHE A 24 -18.51 -14.70 -50.41
C PHE A 24 -17.37 -13.81 -49.90
N SER A 25 -16.12 -14.24 -50.05
CA SER A 25 -14.92 -13.46 -49.70
C SER A 25 -14.82 -12.23 -50.60
N ASP A 26 -14.68 -11.06 -49.98
CA ASP A 26 -14.58 -9.76 -50.62
C ASP A 26 -13.10 -9.42 -50.87
N PHE A 27 -12.74 -9.20 -52.14
CA PHE A 27 -11.37 -8.94 -52.54
C PHE A 27 -10.89 -7.51 -52.24
N ASN A 28 -11.80 -6.59 -51.91
CA ASN A 28 -11.50 -5.20 -51.61
C ASN A 28 -11.33 -4.92 -50.12
N THR A 29 -11.50 -5.92 -49.25
CA THR A 29 -11.30 -5.73 -47.82
C THR A 29 -9.82 -5.61 -47.51
N ALA A 30 -9.35 -4.40 -47.18
CA ALA A 30 -8.00 -4.19 -46.70
C ALA A 30 -7.75 -5.07 -45.46
N PRO A 31 -6.62 -5.78 -45.37
CA PRO A 31 -6.33 -6.62 -44.22
C PRO A 31 -6.31 -5.74 -42.96
N LYS A 32 -7.15 -6.07 -41.99
CA LYS A 32 -7.24 -5.34 -40.72
C LYS A 32 -5.93 -5.54 -39.96
N GLU A 33 -5.14 -4.49 -39.75
CA GLU A 33 -3.88 -4.58 -39.02
C GLU A 33 -4.13 -5.14 -37.62
N ARG A 34 -3.58 -6.33 -37.38
CA ARG A 34 -3.85 -7.11 -36.17
C ARG A 34 -2.71 -6.86 -35.19
N ASN A 35 -2.73 -5.71 -34.51
CA ASN A 35 -1.80 -5.34 -33.43
C ASN A 35 -1.97 -6.18 -32.15
N GLY A 36 -2.49 -7.42 -32.27
CA GLY A 36 -2.94 -8.28 -31.18
C GLY A 36 -1.88 -8.58 -30.12
N PRO A 37 -0.68 -9.07 -30.47
CA PRO A 37 0.29 -9.49 -29.45
C PRO A 37 0.97 -8.30 -28.76
N LEU A 38 1.24 -7.21 -29.48
CA LEU A 38 1.92 -6.03 -28.91
C LEU A 38 1.05 -5.27 -27.91
N VAL A 39 -0.24 -5.10 -28.20
CA VAL A 39 -1.18 -4.44 -27.29
C VAL A 39 -1.36 -5.27 -26.01
N LEU A 40 -1.43 -6.60 -26.16
CA LEU A 40 -1.59 -7.51 -25.03
C LEU A 40 -0.35 -7.54 -24.13
N LEU A 41 0.86 -7.52 -24.72
CA LEU A 41 2.11 -7.38 -23.98
C LEU A 41 2.22 -6.03 -23.25
N GLY A 42 1.80 -4.94 -23.90
CA GLY A 42 1.76 -3.62 -23.27
C GLY A 42 0.84 -3.60 -22.04
N PHE A 43 -0.33 -4.24 -22.13
CA PHE A 43 -1.26 -4.34 -21.01
C PHE A 43 -0.71 -5.20 -19.86
N LEU A 44 -0.05 -6.32 -20.20
CA LEU A 44 0.57 -7.20 -19.21
C LEU A 44 1.72 -6.51 -18.47
N ALA A 45 2.55 -5.76 -19.19
CA ALA A 45 3.62 -4.96 -18.61
C ALA A 45 3.08 -3.86 -17.68
N ALA A 46 2.00 -3.18 -18.07
CA ALA A 46 1.35 -2.19 -17.23
C ALA A 46 0.81 -2.79 -15.92
N MET A 47 0.17 -3.97 -15.99
CA MET A 47 -0.30 -4.66 -14.79
C MET A 47 0.83 -5.12 -13.87
N LEU A 48 1.95 -5.60 -14.44
CA LEU A 48 3.14 -5.95 -13.65
C LEU A 48 3.76 -4.73 -12.97
N ALA A 49 3.83 -3.59 -13.66
CA ALA A 49 4.35 -2.36 -13.08
C ALA A 49 3.49 -1.89 -11.89
N VAL A 50 2.17 -1.87 -12.05
CA VAL A 50 1.24 -1.46 -10.98
C VAL A 50 1.24 -2.47 -9.83
N GLY A 51 1.10 -3.76 -10.13
CA GLY A 51 1.07 -4.83 -9.12
C GLY A 51 2.39 -4.98 -8.37
N GLY A 52 3.51 -4.96 -9.09
CA GLY A 52 4.85 -5.00 -8.50
C GLY A 52 5.16 -3.76 -7.67
N GLY A 53 4.83 -2.57 -8.18
CA GLY A 53 5.04 -1.30 -7.46
C GLY A 53 4.25 -1.23 -6.15
N THR A 54 2.97 -1.62 -6.18
CA THR A 54 2.13 -1.64 -4.98
C THR A 54 2.60 -2.67 -3.96
N MET A 55 2.99 -3.88 -4.38
CA MET A 55 3.56 -4.88 -3.48
C MET A 55 4.89 -4.45 -2.87
N ALA A 56 5.80 -3.86 -3.65
CA ALA A 56 7.06 -3.33 -3.15
C ALA A 56 6.81 -2.24 -2.09
N TRP A 57 5.91 -1.31 -2.39
CA TRP A 57 5.54 -0.26 -1.45
C TRP A 57 4.93 -0.80 -0.16
N ILE A 58 4.01 -1.78 -0.25
CA ILE A 58 3.42 -2.43 0.93
C ILE A 58 4.49 -3.17 1.75
N HIS A 59 5.42 -3.84 1.09
CA HIS A 59 6.48 -4.59 1.76
C HIS A 59 7.45 -3.67 2.50
N GLU A 60 7.77 -2.51 1.92
CA GLU A 60 8.61 -1.48 2.53
C GLU A 60 7.92 -0.80 3.74
N THR A 61 6.62 -0.56 3.65
CA THR A 61 5.87 0.25 4.64
C THR A 61 5.33 -0.52 5.83
N ARG A 62 5.28 -1.86 5.77
CA ARG A 62 4.77 -2.71 6.88
C ARG A 62 5.83 -2.93 7.97
N SER A 63 6.33 -1.86 8.57
CA SER A 63 6.90 -1.93 9.90
C SER A 63 5.75 -2.13 10.88
N GLN A 64 5.52 -3.37 11.34
CA GLN A 64 4.61 -3.59 12.47
C GLN A 64 5.37 -3.19 13.74
N GLU A 65 5.02 -2.03 14.30
CA GLU A 65 5.52 -1.59 15.60
C GLU A 65 4.57 -2.09 16.68
N THR A 66 5.06 -3.01 17.51
CA THR A 66 4.35 -3.50 18.71
C THR A 66 5.09 -2.99 19.93
N SER A 67 4.35 -2.34 20.82
CA SER A 67 4.81 -1.85 22.10
C SER A 67 4.26 -2.72 23.22
N LEU A 68 5.15 -3.25 24.06
CA LEU A 68 4.79 -3.96 25.28
C LEU A 68 5.32 -3.16 26.47
N VAL A 69 4.43 -2.83 27.41
CA VAL A 69 4.82 -2.22 28.68
C VAL A 69 5.02 -3.36 29.68
N ASP A 70 6.26 -3.58 30.09
CA ASP A 70 6.65 -4.64 31.02
C ASP A 70 6.90 -4.05 32.41
N ASP A 71 6.05 -4.44 33.36
CA ASP A 71 6.10 -3.96 34.75
C ASP A 71 7.21 -4.65 35.57
N GLU A 72 7.62 -5.87 35.22
CA GLU A 72 8.65 -6.60 35.96
C GLU A 72 10.02 -5.98 35.73
N THR A 73 10.31 -5.65 34.47
CA THR A 73 11.60 -5.06 34.07
C THR A 73 11.59 -3.53 34.02
N LYS A 74 10.46 -2.90 34.35
CA LYS A 74 10.26 -1.43 34.33
C LYS A 74 10.72 -0.80 33.02
N SER A 75 10.28 -1.38 31.90
CA SER A 75 10.68 -0.93 30.57
C SER A 75 9.57 -1.08 29.55
N ILE A 76 9.63 -0.24 28.51
CA ILE A 76 8.78 -0.34 27.33
C ILE A 76 9.61 -1.02 26.24
N ILE A 77 9.10 -2.12 25.71
CA ILE A 77 9.74 -2.87 24.64
C ILE A 77 9.03 -2.53 23.35
N PHE A 78 9.75 -1.89 22.43
CA PHE A 78 9.29 -1.62 21.07
C PHE A 78 9.88 -2.68 20.15
N THR A 79 9.01 -3.47 19.54
CA THR A 79 9.38 -4.46 18.54
C THR A 79 8.94 -3.96 17.19
N ARG A 80 9.90 -3.68 16.30
CA ARG A 80 9.65 -3.32 14.90
C ARG A 80 9.97 -4.52 14.04
N LYS A 81 8.95 -5.05 13.37
CA LYS A 81 9.12 -6.10 12.38
C LYS A 81 9.19 -5.47 11.00
N SER A 82 10.36 -5.53 10.39
CA SER A 82 10.58 -5.13 9.00
C SER A 82 10.78 -6.36 8.10
N ALA A 83 10.92 -6.13 6.81
CA ALA A 83 11.32 -7.17 5.86
C ALA A 83 12.73 -7.73 6.12
N SER A 84 13.65 -6.89 6.64
CA SER A 84 15.06 -7.23 6.86
C SER A 84 15.31 -7.93 8.19
N GLY A 85 14.38 -7.82 9.15
CA GLY A 85 14.54 -8.47 10.45
C GLY A 85 13.55 -7.97 11.49
N VAL A 86 13.81 -8.38 12.74
CA VAL A 86 13.08 -7.90 13.92
C VAL A 86 14.04 -7.06 14.73
N GLU A 87 13.74 -5.78 14.87
CA GLU A 87 14.46 -4.87 15.76
C GLU A 87 13.69 -4.75 17.06
N THR A 88 14.40 -4.85 18.18
CA THR A 88 13.81 -4.69 19.51
C THR A 88 14.57 -3.60 20.24
N GLU A 89 13.87 -2.49 20.53
CA GLU A 89 14.39 -1.40 21.34
C GLU A 89 13.73 -1.45 22.72
N ARG A 90 14.54 -1.35 23.77
CA ARG A 90 14.07 -1.35 25.16
C ARG A 90 14.31 0.02 25.77
N VAL A 91 13.23 0.68 26.18
CA VAL A 91 13.27 2.01 26.80
C VAL A 91 12.94 1.85 28.28
N PRO A 92 13.89 2.06 29.21
CA PRO A 92 13.62 1.99 30.64
C PRO A 92 12.68 3.13 31.08
N PHE A 93 11.86 2.90 32.10
CA PHE A 93 10.94 3.92 32.61
C PHE A 93 11.70 5.15 33.16
N ASP A 94 12.92 4.96 33.62
CA ASP A 94 13.75 6.03 34.15
C ASP A 94 14.18 7.03 33.07
N SER A 95 14.38 6.57 31.82
CA SER A 95 14.68 7.46 30.70
C SER A 95 13.43 8.17 30.15
N VAL A 96 12.24 7.81 30.62
CA VAL A 96 10.99 8.50 30.24
C VAL A 96 10.81 9.71 31.13
N LYS A 97 10.74 10.89 30.51
CA LYS A 97 10.52 12.17 31.17
C LYS A 97 9.05 12.32 31.54
N GLN A 98 8.15 12.13 30.58
CA GLN A 98 6.71 12.27 30.75
C GLN A 98 5.94 11.42 29.75
N LEU A 99 4.64 11.23 30.01
CA LEU A 99 3.71 10.65 29.05
C LEU A 99 2.79 11.73 28.49
N GLU A 100 2.50 11.65 27.20
CA GLU A 100 1.58 12.54 26.51
C GLU A 100 0.36 11.77 26.02
N TYR A 101 -0.83 12.23 26.38
CA TYR A 101 -2.09 11.80 25.79
C TYR A 101 -2.43 12.76 24.65
N VAL A 102 -2.16 12.32 23.42
CA VAL A 102 -2.30 13.12 22.21
C VAL A 102 -3.68 12.88 21.59
N ILE A 103 -4.42 13.96 21.34
CA ILE A 103 -5.68 13.96 20.59
C ILE A 103 -5.39 14.55 19.21
N GLY A 104 -5.75 13.84 18.14
CA GLY A 104 -5.46 14.22 16.75
C GLY A 104 -4.07 13.80 16.28
N GLY A 105 -3.55 12.67 16.75
CA GLY A 105 -2.22 12.17 16.41
C GLY A 105 -2.00 11.81 14.94
N SER A 106 -0.75 11.46 14.60
CA SER A 106 -0.33 11.08 13.25
C SER A 106 -0.73 9.66 12.85
N ASN A 107 -0.78 8.74 13.83
CA ASN A 107 -1.11 7.33 13.67
C ASN A 107 -2.60 7.05 13.92
N ALA A 108 -3.22 7.75 14.87
CA ALA A 108 -4.65 7.63 15.17
C ALA A 108 -5.24 8.89 15.84
N MET A 109 -6.57 8.94 15.99
CA MET A 109 -7.25 10.03 16.69
C MET A 109 -6.82 10.19 18.16
N PHE A 110 -6.51 9.10 18.85
CA PHE A 110 -6.01 9.13 20.23
C PHE A 110 -4.73 8.32 20.35
N GLU A 111 -3.68 8.94 20.89
CA GLU A 111 -2.38 8.29 21.09
C GLU A 111 -1.84 8.52 22.50
N LEU A 112 -1.10 7.55 23.00
CA LEU A 112 -0.30 7.64 24.20
C LEU A 112 1.16 7.58 23.79
N VAL A 113 1.90 8.65 24.05
CA VAL A 113 3.30 8.80 23.65
C VAL A 113 4.18 8.90 24.90
N ALA A 114 5.25 8.11 24.96
CA ALA A 114 6.33 8.31 25.92
C ALA A 114 7.34 9.31 25.34
N VAL A 115 7.63 10.35 26.11
CA VAL A 115 8.70 11.31 25.79
C VAL A 115 9.89 11.00 26.68
N THR A 116 11.03 10.69 26.08
CA THR A 116 12.26 10.37 26.81
C THR A 116 13.05 11.64 27.17
N SER A 117 14.04 11.50 28.04
CA SER A 117 14.88 12.62 28.51
C SER A 117 15.72 13.27 27.42
N ASP A 118 15.92 12.58 26.30
CA ASP A 118 16.58 13.06 25.07
C ASP A 118 15.56 13.62 24.04
N ASP A 119 14.34 13.90 24.49
CA ASP A 119 13.21 14.41 23.68
C ASP A 119 12.79 13.50 22.51
N ARG A 120 13.21 12.22 22.49
CA ARG A 120 12.62 11.23 21.57
C ARG A 120 11.19 10.88 21.99
N ARG A 121 10.35 10.59 21.00
CA ARG A 121 8.93 10.29 21.17
C ARG A 121 8.62 8.88 20.68
N TYR A 122 7.98 8.09 21.53
CA TYR A 122 7.60 6.72 21.21
C TYR A 122 6.10 6.50 21.44
N SER A 123 5.38 6.02 20.42
CA SER A 123 3.95 5.71 20.56
C SER A 123 3.77 4.38 21.29
N ILE A 124 3.21 4.43 22.50
CA ILE A 124 2.94 3.24 23.33
C ILE A 124 1.62 2.60 22.93
N LYS A 125 0.59 3.40 22.64
CA LYS A 125 -0.73 2.89 22.29
C LYS A 125 -1.47 3.92 21.48
N TYR A 126 -2.17 3.49 20.44
CA TYR A 126 -2.99 4.37 19.62
C TYR A 126 -4.33 3.69 19.28
N SER A 127 -5.37 4.49 19.11
CA SER A 127 -6.73 4.02 18.86
C SER A 127 -7.60 5.13 18.28
N GLU A 128 -8.57 4.75 17.45
CA GLU A 128 -9.64 5.66 17.01
C GLU A 128 -10.65 5.95 18.14
N LYS A 129 -10.67 5.12 19.19
CA LYS A 129 -11.50 5.31 20.37
C LYS A 129 -10.71 5.93 21.50
N GLN A 130 -11.39 6.64 22.38
CA GLN A 130 -10.78 7.28 23.55
C GLN A 130 -10.05 6.25 24.42
N ILE A 131 -8.75 6.45 24.66
CA ILE A 131 -7.89 5.57 25.49
C ILE A 131 -7.38 6.27 26.75
N LYS A 132 -8.05 7.35 27.19
CA LYS A 132 -7.66 8.12 28.37
C LYS A 132 -7.58 7.25 29.65
N GLY A 133 -8.45 6.26 29.79
CA GLY A 133 -8.40 5.32 30.91
C GLY A 133 -7.10 4.53 30.96
N ASP A 134 -6.69 3.96 29.82
CA ASP A 134 -5.44 3.21 29.69
C ASP A 134 -4.22 4.12 29.91
N ALA A 135 -4.25 5.34 29.38
CA ALA A 135 -3.21 6.34 29.59
C ALA A 135 -2.98 6.65 31.08
N VAL A 136 -4.06 6.77 31.86
CA VAL A 136 -3.98 6.99 33.31
C VAL A 136 -3.45 5.76 34.05
N VAL A 137 -3.82 4.55 33.62
CA VAL A 137 -3.29 3.32 34.23
C VAL A 137 -1.78 3.20 33.98
N ILE A 138 -1.35 3.44 32.75
CA ILE A 138 0.07 3.36 32.36
C ILE A 138 0.89 4.47 33.04
N SER A 139 0.36 5.69 33.15
CA SER A 139 1.06 6.77 33.84
C SER A 139 1.28 6.49 35.32
N ARG A 140 0.28 5.91 36.00
CA ARG A 140 0.40 5.46 37.39
C ARG A 140 1.40 4.32 37.54
N LEU A 141 1.40 3.37 36.59
CA LEU A 141 2.34 2.25 36.59
C LEU A 141 3.79 2.75 36.51
N MET A 142 4.05 3.69 35.61
CA MET A 142 5.37 4.27 35.39
C MET A 142 5.74 5.34 36.42
N LYS A 143 4.76 5.82 37.21
CA LYS A 143 4.89 6.97 38.12
C LYS A 143 5.40 8.23 37.38
N LYS A 144 4.84 8.49 36.21
CA LYS A 144 5.17 9.66 35.37
C LYS A 144 3.96 10.55 35.19
N ASP A 145 4.20 11.84 34.99
CA ASP A 145 3.15 12.80 34.70
C ASP A 145 2.51 12.50 33.34
N LEU A 146 1.19 12.67 33.28
CA LEU A 146 0.41 12.55 32.06
C LEU A 146 -0.03 13.94 31.60
N VAL A 147 0.50 14.38 30.46
CA VAL A 147 0.19 15.67 29.85
C VAL A 147 -0.79 15.44 28.70
N GLU A 148 -1.91 16.17 28.68
CA GLU A 148 -2.86 16.12 27.57
C GLU A 148 -2.45 17.13 26.49
N VAL A 149 -2.27 16.63 25.26
CA VAL A 149 -1.83 17.43 24.10
C VAL A 149 -2.91 17.34 23.03
N GLN A 150 -3.46 18.48 22.61
CA GLN A 150 -4.42 18.53 21.50
C GLN A 150 -3.72 19.07 20.26
N LEU A 151 -3.54 18.21 19.26
CA LEU A 151 -3.10 18.61 17.94
C LEU A 151 -4.33 18.98 17.13
N LEU A 152 -4.57 20.29 17.00
CA LEU A 152 -5.56 20.81 16.07
C LEU A 152 -5.04 20.54 14.65
N LYS A 153 -5.58 19.52 13.98
CA LYS A 153 -5.43 19.41 12.52
C LYS A 153 -6.22 20.55 11.90
N THR A 154 -5.57 21.68 11.66
CA THR A 154 -6.12 22.71 10.77
C THR A 154 -6.31 22.07 9.40
N PHE A 155 -7.51 22.22 8.82
CA PHE A 155 -7.96 21.62 7.55
C PHE A 155 -7.24 22.17 6.30
N ALA A 156 -5.93 22.42 6.39
CA ALA A 156 -5.13 22.98 5.31
C ALA A 156 -3.78 22.24 5.26
N ASP A 157 -3.83 20.97 4.84
CA ASP A 157 -2.78 20.24 4.13
C ASP A 157 -3.38 18.96 3.51
#